data_AF-A0A090LNW6-F1
#
_entry.id   AF-A0A090LNW6-F1
#
_cell.length_a   1.000
_cell.length_b   1.000
_cell.length_c   1.000
_cell.angle_alpha   90.00
_cell.angle_beta   90.00
_cell.angle_gamma   90.00
#
_symmetry.space_group_name_H-M   'P 1'
#
loop_
_entity.id
_entity.type
_entity.pdbx_description
1 polymer ?
#
loop_
_entity_poly.entity_id
_entity_poly.type
_entity_poly.pdbx_seq_one_letter_code
_entity_poly.pdbx_strand_id
1 'polypeptide(L)'
;MRIMEAIQRKKLIQMLNDEYAQDLENEAVNSFNDSRKLSNMDSTNKSLSSIKTPTFDGESFFSSYQSTTNSTIDPIKDKNKLDLIQFTNVLDSKLSILQKKALKITWKRLSEAPRTSRKGMLFIMQRVFDLLIEKNSKISTVFYSSAFLSCLEDRKKIVSSTIDNDTSKCPYKLKTIATIRDHANLLLDFVNSVICLMFDIPYHESQYMGLSFLGCSHSKLISLGFDRQWFHQLGECFAEVMFSQECVRAFPHAASAWSLFAVTFTDKLYVETKWRKNELHKNVTTSSSLSNIHSPTLKISDSKNNVKKYSEQFIFKVNDETQELNE
;
A
#
# COMPACT_ATOMS: atom_id res chain seq x y z
N MET A 1 10.61 14.16 35.77
CA MET A 1 9.82 13.50 34.70
C MET A 1 10.66 12.50 33.89
N ARG A 2 11.82 12.88 33.32
CA ARG A 2 12.67 11.98 32.49
C ARG A 2 13.18 10.70 33.20
N ILE A 3 13.45 10.75 34.51
CA ILE A 3 13.93 9.58 35.27
C ILE A 3 12.83 8.51 35.38
N MET A 4 11.58 8.90 35.65
CA MET A 4 10.48 7.92 35.66
C MET A 4 10.24 7.30 34.29
N GLU A 5 10.34 8.10 33.22
CA GLU A 5 10.20 7.60 31.86
C GLU A 5 11.30 6.59 31.51
N ALA A 6 12.54 6.85 31.91
CA ALA A 6 13.65 5.90 31.74
C ALA A 6 13.44 4.61 32.55
N ILE A 7 12.91 4.70 33.77
CA ILE A 7 12.58 3.52 34.59
C ILE A 7 11.46 2.70 33.95
N GLN A 8 10.41 3.36 33.46
CA GLN A 8 9.30 2.69 32.76
C GLN A 8 9.80 2.01 31.46
N ARG A 9 10.65 2.69 30.68
CA ARG A 9 11.30 2.10 29.50
C ARG A 9 12.16 0.90 29.84
N LYS A 10 12.97 0.97 30.91
CA LYS A 10 13.80 -0.16 31.36
C LYS A 10 12.94 -1.36 31.79
N LYS A 11 11.85 -1.13 32.54
CA LYS A 11 10.91 -2.18 32.93
C LYS A 11 10.22 -2.81 31.74
N LEU A 12 9.83 -2.00 30.75
CA LEU A 12 9.23 -2.50 29.52
C LEU A 12 10.21 -3.40 28.77
N ILE A 13 11.44 -2.92 28.52
CA ILE A 13 12.48 -3.71 27.83
C ILE A 13 12.75 -5.04 28.54
N GLN A 14 12.82 -5.04 29.88
CA GLN A 14 13.01 -6.27 30.64
C GLN A 14 11.86 -7.26 30.41
N MET A 15 10.62 -6.78 30.54
CA MET A 15 9.43 -7.60 30.30
C MET A 15 9.40 -8.19 28.88
N LEU A 16 9.86 -7.42 27.88
CA LEU A 16 9.97 -7.88 26.49
C LEU A 16 10.99 -9.01 26.33
N ASN A 17 12.14 -8.90 27.00
CA ASN A 17 13.17 -9.91 26.94
C ASN A 17 12.75 -11.19 27.67
N ASP A 18 12.04 -11.05 28.79
CA ASP A 18 11.56 -12.19 29.58
C ASP A 18 10.46 -12.97 28.82
N GLU A 19 9.49 -12.26 28.21
CA GLU A 19 8.45 -12.87 27.36
C GLU A 19 9.09 -13.61 26.16
N TYR A 20 10.08 -12.98 25.52
CA TYR A 20 10.79 -13.59 24.39
C TYR A 20 11.59 -14.84 24.79
N ALA A 21 12.25 -14.81 25.94
CA ALA A 21 12.98 -15.97 26.46
C ALA A 21 12.01 -17.13 26.77
N GLN A 22 10.86 -16.82 27.37
CA GLN A 22 9.85 -17.82 27.72
C GLN A 22 9.23 -18.47 26.48
N ASP A 23 8.96 -17.70 25.43
CA ASP A 23 8.49 -18.24 24.15
C ASP A 23 9.52 -19.16 23.49
N LEU A 24 10.81 -18.85 23.61
CA LEU A 24 11.92 -19.67 23.13
C LEU A 24 12.01 -21.01 23.88
N GLU A 25 11.86 -20.99 25.21
CA GLU A 25 11.84 -22.20 26.04
C GLU A 25 10.62 -23.07 25.73
N ASN A 26 9.43 -22.48 25.61
CA ASN A 26 8.21 -23.22 25.28
C ASN A 26 8.30 -23.91 23.91
N GLU A 27 8.94 -23.28 22.93
CA GLU A 27 9.14 -23.86 21.60
C GLU A 27 10.19 -24.98 21.61
N ALA A 28 11.25 -24.86 22.41
CA ALA A 28 12.20 -25.95 22.62
C ALA A 28 11.51 -27.17 23.26
N VAL A 29 10.66 -26.99 24.26
CA VAL A 29 9.91 -28.09 24.90
C VAL A 29 8.92 -28.73 23.92
N ASN A 30 8.24 -27.95 23.08
CA ASN A 30 7.31 -28.48 22.08
C ASN A 30 8.04 -29.27 20.97
N SER A 31 9.19 -28.79 20.52
CA SER A 31 10.04 -29.49 19.53
C SER A 31 10.56 -30.85 20.04
N PHE A 32 10.90 -30.93 21.33
CA PHE A 32 11.28 -32.19 21.98
C PHE A 32 10.13 -33.20 22.12
N ASN A 33 8.89 -32.71 22.30
CA ASN A 33 7.71 -33.57 22.43
C ASN A 33 7.22 -34.14 21.10
N ASP A 34 7.32 -33.37 20.01
CA ASP A 34 7.00 -33.89 18.66
C ASP A 34 8.01 -34.94 18.20
N SER A 35 9.28 -34.81 18.61
CA SER A 35 10.32 -35.79 18.30
C SER A 35 10.12 -37.14 19.02
N ARG A 36 9.47 -37.18 20.19
CA ARG A 36 9.15 -38.45 20.91
C ARG A 36 7.89 -39.14 20.39
N LYS A 37 6.97 -38.43 19.73
CA LYS A 37 5.77 -39.04 19.15
C LYS A 37 6.06 -39.85 17.87
N LEU A 38 7.11 -39.51 17.14
CA LEU A 38 7.53 -40.24 15.94
C LEU A 38 8.33 -41.53 16.22
N SER A 39 8.83 -41.74 17.44
CA SER A 39 9.61 -42.94 17.78
C SER A 39 8.79 -44.08 18.41
N ASN A 40 7.46 -43.98 18.49
CA ASN A 40 6.61 -44.94 19.21
C ASN A 40 5.56 -45.66 18.35
N MET A 41 5.72 -45.68 17.02
CA MET A 41 4.80 -46.36 16.10
C MET A 41 5.36 -47.63 15.44
N ASP A 42 6.39 -48.26 16.04
CA ASP A 42 6.83 -49.60 15.64
C ASP A 42 6.95 -50.50 16.88
N SER A 43 5.85 -51.13 17.29
CA SER A 43 5.85 -52.50 17.80
C SER A 43 4.48 -52.98 18.29
N THR A 44 4.21 -54.24 17.95
CA THR A 44 3.36 -55.22 18.65
C THR A 44 1.84 -55.23 18.45
N ASN A 45 1.46 -56.19 17.59
CA ASN A 45 0.20 -56.90 17.48
C ASN A 45 -0.12 -57.80 18.70
N LYS A 46 -1.43 -58.09 18.87
CA LYS A 46 -2.10 -59.15 19.69
C LYS A 46 -2.10 -58.92 21.22
N SER A 47 -3.18 -59.08 22.00
CA SER A 47 -4.44 -59.84 21.87
C SER A 47 -5.53 -59.36 22.84
N LEU A 48 -6.76 -59.36 22.32
CA LEU A 48 -8.09 -59.67 22.88
C LEU A 48 -8.32 -59.91 24.40
N SER A 49 -9.22 -59.10 25.01
CA SER A 49 -10.36 -59.51 25.88
C SER A 49 -11.12 -58.23 26.32
N SER A 50 -12.33 -57.94 25.83
CA SER A 50 -13.65 -58.44 26.28
C SER A 50 -14.42 -57.45 27.18
N ILE A 51 -15.38 -56.76 26.54
CA ILE A 51 -16.77 -56.47 27.00
C ILE A 51 -16.96 -55.43 28.13
N LYS A 52 -17.49 -54.25 27.79
CA LYS A 52 -18.88 -53.80 28.08
C LYS A 52 -19.17 -52.41 27.48
N THR A 53 -20.03 -52.39 26.46
CA THR A 53 -20.85 -51.25 26.02
C THR A 53 -22.01 -51.01 27.01
N PRO A 54 -22.58 -49.79 27.11
CA PRO A 54 -23.74 -49.51 26.25
C PRO A 54 -23.81 -48.07 25.69
N THR A 55 -24.06 -48.01 24.37
CA THR A 55 -24.98 -47.10 23.63
C THR A 55 -25.04 -45.61 24.00
N PHE A 56 -24.59 -44.76 23.07
CA PHE A 56 -25.47 -43.77 22.41
C PHE A 56 -24.87 -43.34 21.06
N ASP A 57 -25.75 -43.15 20.08
CA ASP A 57 -25.53 -42.97 18.64
C ASP A 57 -24.59 -41.80 18.31
N GLY A 58 -23.71 -41.83 17.30
CA GLY A 58 -23.93 -42.37 15.97
C GLY A 58 -24.30 -41.24 15.00
N GLU A 59 -23.43 -40.26 14.80
CA GLU A 59 -23.47 -39.45 13.56
C GLU A 59 -22.14 -38.70 13.31
N SER A 60 -21.65 -38.88 12.10
CA SER A 60 -20.45 -38.29 11.51
C SER A 60 -20.57 -36.77 11.39
N PHE A 61 -19.59 -36.02 11.89
CA PHE A 61 -19.40 -34.62 11.50
C PHE A 61 -18.00 -34.41 10.90
N PHE A 62 -17.80 -34.97 9.71
CA PHE A 62 -17.06 -34.23 8.68
C PHE A 62 -17.93 -33.05 8.26
N SER A 63 -17.84 -31.93 8.98
CA SER A 63 -18.44 -30.68 8.53
C SER A 63 -17.58 -30.10 7.40
N SER A 64 -17.88 -30.56 6.20
CA SER A 64 -17.64 -29.80 4.97
C SER A 64 -18.44 -28.51 5.08
N TYR A 65 -17.78 -27.40 5.41
CA TYR A 65 -18.36 -26.09 5.15
C TYR A 65 -18.23 -25.78 3.66
N GLN A 66 -19.01 -26.48 2.84
CA GLN A 66 -19.54 -25.88 1.61
C GLN A 66 -20.55 -24.82 2.04
N SER A 67 -20.06 -23.59 2.23
CA SER A 67 -20.94 -22.43 2.23
C SER A 67 -21.35 -22.18 0.79
N THR A 68 -22.50 -22.74 0.42
CA THR A 68 -23.26 -22.32 -0.77
C THR A 68 -23.76 -20.90 -0.51
N THR A 69 -22.89 -19.93 -0.72
CA THR A 69 -23.34 -18.59 -1.08
C THR A 69 -23.24 -18.51 -2.59
N ASN A 70 -24.38 -18.28 -3.24
CA ASN A 70 -24.44 -17.81 -4.62
C ASN A 70 -23.83 -16.40 -4.66
N SER A 71 -22.53 -16.27 -4.40
CA SER A 71 -21.80 -15.04 -4.66
C SER A 71 -21.52 -15.05 -6.15
N THR A 72 -22.17 -14.15 -6.86
CA THR A 72 -21.73 -13.71 -8.19
C THR A 72 -20.21 -13.50 -8.12
N ILE A 73 -19.46 -14.41 -8.72
CA ILE A 73 -17.99 -14.38 -8.78
C ILE A 73 -17.65 -13.02 -9.38
N ASP A 74 -17.03 -12.14 -8.58
CA ASP A 74 -16.51 -10.87 -9.08
C ASP A 74 -15.05 -11.14 -9.49
N PRO A 75 -14.78 -11.35 -10.78
CA PRO A 75 -13.47 -11.79 -11.27
C PRO A 75 -12.35 -10.81 -10.92
N ILE A 76 -12.68 -9.54 -10.66
CA ILE A 76 -11.70 -8.52 -10.28
C ILE A 76 -11.30 -8.67 -8.81
N LYS A 77 -12.29 -8.90 -7.92
CA LYS A 77 -12.04 -9.09 -6.49
C LYS A 77 -11.22 -10.35 -6.24
N ASP A 78 -11.51 -11.41 -6.99
CA ASP A 78 -10.81 -12.69 -6.88
C ASP A 78 -9.36 -12.60 -7.37
N LYS A 79 -9.12 -11.84 -8.46
CA LYS A 79 -7.76 -11.59 -8.95
C LYS A 79 -6.91 -10.80 -7.95
N ASN A 80 -7.47 -9.75 -7.35
CA ASN A 80 -6.74 -8.95 -6.36
C ASN A 80 -6.42 -9.75 -5.09
N LYS A 81 -7.35 -10.60 -4.65
CA LYS A 81 -7.12 -11.53 -3.55
C LYS A 81 -5.99 -12.50 -3.86
N LEU A 82 -5.98 -13.09 -5.06
CA LEU A 82 -4.94 -14.04 -5.46
C LEU A 82 -3.56 -13.37 -5.57
N ASP A 83 -3.49 -12.17 -6.14
CA ASP A 83 -2.26 -11.37 -6.19
C ASP A 83 -1.73 -11.06 -4.78
N LEU A 84 -2.61 -10.73 -3.84
CA LEU A 84 -2.24 -10.49 -2.45
C LEU A 84 -1.73 -11.77 -1.76
N ILE A 85 -2.41 -12.90 -1.95
CA ILE A 85 -1.97 -14.20 -1.42
C ILE A 85 -0.59 -14.56 -1.97
N GLN A 86 -0.38 -14.39 -3.28
CA GLN A 86 0.92 -14.65 -3.91
C GLN A 86 2.01 -13.75 -3.32
N PHE A 87 1.72 -12.45 -3.15
CA PHE A 87 2.64 -11.52 -2.50
C PHE A 87 2.98 -11.96 -1.07
N THR A 88 1.97 -12.29 -0.28
CA THR A 88 2.14 -12.73 1.12
C THR A 88 3.00 -13.98 1.20
N ASN A 89 2.80 -14.97 0.32
CA ASN A 89 3.63 -16.17 0.26
C ASN A 89 5.10 -15.86 -0.07
N VAL A 90 5.34 -14.93 -1.00
CA VAL A 90 6.70 -14.48 -1.34
C VAL A 90 7.34 -13.79 -0.13
N LEU A 91 6.63 -12.89 0.53
CA LEU A 91 7.12 -12.21 1.74
C LEU A 91 7.42 -13.21 2.85
N ASP A 92 6.50 -14.15 3.09
CA ASP A 92 6.63 -15.19 4.11
C ASP A 92 7.86 -16.08 3.86
N SER A 93 8.14 -16.44 2.61
CA SER A 93 9.33 -17.23 2.25
C SER A 93 10.66 -16.49 2.48
N LYS A 94 10.66 -15.15 2.46
CA LYS A 94 11.87 -14.33 2.65
C LYS A 94 12.16 -14.02 4.12
N LEU A 95 11.14 -14.07 4.99
CA LEU A 95 11.29 -13.77 6.41
C LEU A 95 11.77 -15.01 7.18
N SER A 96 12.78 -14.84 8.03
CA SER A 96 13.12 -15.86 9.03
C SER A 96 12.02 -16.01 10.08
N ILE A 97 11.99 -17.15 10.79
CA ILE A 97 11.02 -17.41 11.86
C ILE A 97 11.01 -16.28 12.91
N LEU A 98 12.19 -15.81 13.31
CA LEU A 98 12.33 -14.71 14.27
C LEU A 98 11.78 -13.39 13.73
N GLN A 99 12.01 -13.09 12.45
CA GLN A 99 11.46 -11.90 11.79
C GLN A 99 9.94 -11.98 11.65
N LYS A 100 9.38 -13.15 11.33
CA LYS A 100 7.93 -13.37 11.30
C LYS A 100 7.30 -13.10 12.67
N LYS A 101 7.88 -13.66 13.73
CA LYS A 101 7.44 -13.40 15.12
C LYS A 101 7.54 -11.92 15.47
N ALA A 102 8.67 -11.28 15.17
CA ALA A 102 8.87 -9.85 15.41
C ALA A 102 7.83 -8.99 14.68
N LEU A 103 7.54 -9.31 13.42
CA LEU A 103 6.56 -8.59 12.62
C LEU A 103 5.15 -8.74 13.19
N LYS A 104 4.74 -9.96 13.57
CA LYS A 104 3.45 -10.23 14.22
C LYS A 104 3.28 -9.47 15.54
N ILE A 105 4.27 -9.57 16.43
CA ILE A 105 4.23 -8.98 17.77
C ILE A 105 4.22 -7.45 17.68
N THR A 106 5.10 -6.88 16.85
CA THR A 106 5.18 -5.42 16.73
C THR A 106 3.94 -4.84 16.04
N TRP A 107 3.36 -5.50 15.03
CA TRP A 107 2.08 -5.08 14.46
C TRP A 107 0.94 -5.13 15.50
N LYS A 108 0.85 -6.23 16.26
CA LYS A 108 -0.13 -6.36 17.34
C LYS A 108 -0.01 -5.22 18.35
N ARG A 109 1.21 -4.92 18.83
CA ARG A 109 1.45 -3.81 19.77
C ARG A 109 1.13 -2.44 19.17
N LEU A 110 1.45 -2.23 17.90
CA LEU A 110 1.05 -1.02 17.18
C LEU A 110 -0.47 -0.88 17.13
N SER A 111 -1.22 -1.98 17.03
CA SER A 111 -2.68 -1.95 17.01
C SER A 111 -3.35 -1.90 18.39
N GLU A 112 -2.67 -2.36 19.45
CA GLU A 112 -3.23 -2.51 20.81
C GLU A 112 -2.84 -1.39 21.78
N ALA A 113 -1.74 -0.66 21.53
CA ALA A 113 -1.31 0.35 22.48
C ALA A 113 -2.44 1.38 22.72
N PRO A 114 -2.69 1.81 23.98
CA PRO A 114 -3.86 2.63 24.34
C PRO A 114 -3.93 4.01 23.66
N ARG A 115 -2.96 4.34 22.80
CA ARG A 115 -2.87 5.57 22.00
C ARG A 115 -2.87 5.33 20.47
N THR A 116 -2.94 4.09 19.99
CA THR A 116 -2.89 3.76 18.55
C THR A 116 -4.05 2.86 18.13
N SER A 117 -5.27 3.40 18.21
CA SER A 117 -6.43 2.83 17.50
C SER A 117 -6.18 2.80 15.98
N ARG A 118 -7.12 2.29 15.17
CA ARG A 118 -7.09 2.44 13.70
C ARG A 118 -6.76 3.88 13.28
N LYS A 119 -7.20 4.88 14.05
CA LYS A 119 -6.87 6.30 13.84
C LYS A 119 -5.39 6.63 14.08
N GLY A 120 -4.76 6.04 15.10
CA GLY A 120 -3.33 6.21 15.34
C GLY A 120 -2.48 5.49 14.31
N MET A 121 -2.87 4.29 13.89
CA MET A 121 -2.23 3.59 12.77
C MET A 121 -2.32 4.39 11.47
N LEU A 122 -3.48 4.99 11.21
CA LEU A 122 -3.66 5.88 10.08
C LEU A 122 -2.74 7.11 10.18
N PHE A 123 -2.49 7.64 11.37
CA PHE A 123 -1.57 8.75 11.57
C PHE A 123 -0.11 8.34 11.29
N ILE A 124 0.29 7.13 11.68
CA ILE A 124 1.60 6.56 11.31
C ILE A 124 1.72 6.47 9.78
N MET A 125 0.71 5.93 9.10
CA MET A 125 0.72 5.85 7.63
C MET A 125 0.67 7.23 6.95
N GLN A 126 -0.02 8.22 7.53
CA GLN A 126 0.05 9.60 7.05
C GLN A 126 1.46 10.16 7.18
N ARG A 127 2.14 9.92 8.30
CA ARG A 127 3.52 10.37 8.50
C ARG A 127 4.47 9.82 7.43
N VAL A 128 4.23 8.60 6.92
CA VAL A 128 4.99 8.04 5.79
C VAL A 128 4.87 8.93 4.55
N PHE A 129 3.66 9.35 4.20
CA PHE A 129 3.42 10.21 3.04
C PHE A 129 3.88 11.65 3.27
N ASP A 130 3.74 12.18 4.48
CA ASP A 130 4.25 13.51 4.82
C ASP A 130 5.78 13.54 4.65
N LEU A 131 6.48 12.54 5.20
CA LEU A 131 7.94 12.41 5.04
C LEU A 131 8.35 12.22 3.58
N LEU A 132 7.56 11.47 2.80
CA LEU A 132 7.80 11.27 1.37
C LEU A 132 7.72 12.61 0.59
N ILE A 133 6.75 13.45 0.93
CA ILE A 133 6.58 14.78 0.33
C ILE A 133 7.67 15.75 0.80
N GLU A 134 8.04 15.70 2.09
CA GLU A 134 9.16 16.47 2.65
C GLU A 134 10.46 16.16 1.89
N LYS A 135 10.75 14.89 1.60
CA LYS A 135 11.93 14.47 0.84
C LYS A 135 11.83 14.75 -0.65
N ASN A 136 10.63 14.76 -1.22
CA ASN A 136 10.42 14.97 -2.65
C ASN A 136 9.10 15.71 -2.94
N SER A 137 9.19 17.04 -3.01
CA SER A 137 8.04 17.91 -3.23
C SER A 137 7.35 17.73 -4.60
N LYS A 138 8.02 17.13 -5.59
CA LYS A 138 7.43 16.84 -6.92
C LYS A 138 6.26 15.86 -6.82
N ILE A 139 6.24 15.03 -5.79
CA ILE A 139 5.15 14.09 -5.53
C ILE A 139 3.84 14.84 -5.34
N SER A 140 3.85 15.94 -4.59
CA SER A 140 2.68 16.81 -4.40
C SER A 140 2.15 17.36 -5.72
N THR A 141 3.04 17.71 -6.65
CA THR A 141 2.63 18.17 -8.00
C THR A 141 1.79 17.12 -8.71
N VAL A 142 2.16 15.84 -8.64
CA VAL A 142 1.38 14.76 -9.28
C VAL A 142 0.01 14.59 -8.63
N PHE A 143 -0.09 14.72 -7.30
CA PHE A 143 -1.40 14.74 -6.62
C PHE A 143 -2.28 15.90 -7.09
N TYR A 144 -1.72 17.12 -7.19
CA TYR A 144 -2.46 18.28 -7.68
C TYR A 144 -2.88 18.14 -9.14
N SER A 145 -1.99 17.70 -10.03
CA SER A 145 -2.30 17.46 -11.44
C SER A 145 -3.36 16.38 -11.61
N SER A 146 -3.28 15.30 -10.84
CA SER A 146 -4.28 14.22 -10.87
C SER A 146 -5.63 14.70 -10.36
N ALA A 147 -5.66 15.43 -9.23
CA ALA A 147 -6.88 16.02 -8.68
C ALA A 147 -7.54 17.01 -9.65
N PHE A 148 -6.75 17.82 -10.34
CA PHE A 148 -7.25 18.76 -11.35
C PHE A 148 -7.90 18.02 -12.53
N LEU A 149 -7.26 16.96 -13.04
CA LEU A 149 -7.82 16.14 -14.12
C LEU A 149 -9.09 15.41 -13.68
N SER A 150 -9.12 14.85 -12.47
CA SER A 150 -10.33 14.29 -11.86
C SER A 150 -11.48 15.31 -11.84
N CYS A 151 -11.23 16.54 -11.39
CA CYS A 151 -12.23 17.62 -11.40
C CYS A 151 -12.74 17.98 -12.81
N LEU A 152 -11.89 17.88 -13.84
CA LEU A 152 -12.31 18.10 -15.23
C LEU A 152 -13.15 16.94 -15.76
N GLU A 153 -12.75 15.71 -15.46
CA GLU A 153 -13.47 14.50 -15.86
C GLU A 153 -14.85 14.43 -15.18
N ASP A 154 -14.93 14.74 -13.88
CA ASP A 154 -16.19 14.79 -13.13
C ASP A 154 -17.15 15.82 -13.74
N ARG A 155 -16.66 17.01 -14.13
CA ARG A 155 -17.46 18.03 -14.84
C ARG A 155 -17.96 17.55 -16.19
N LYS A 156 -17.09 16.90 -16.99
CA LYS A 156 -17.48 16.36 -18.29
C LYS A 156 -18.59 15.30 -18.16
N LYS A 157 -18.48 14.43 -17.15
CA LYS A 157 -19.48 13.38 -16.88
C LYS A 157 -20.83 13.95 -16.45
N ILE A 158 -20.84 15.03 -15.66
CA ILE A 158 -22.07 15.74 -15.28
C ILE A 158 -22.78 16.26 -16.54
N VAL A 159 -22.06 16.93 -17.43
CA VAL A 159 -22.61 17.48 -18.68
C VAL A 159 -23.15 16.39 -19.61
N SER A 160 -22.48 15.24 -19.71
CA SER A 160 -22.99 14.12 -20.50
C SER A 160 -24.19 13.42 -19.84
N SER A 161 -24.22 13.33 -18.51
CA SER A 161 -25.31 12.67 -17.78
C SER A 161 -26.61 13.47 -17.77
N THR A 162 -26.57 14.79 -17.99
CA THR A 162 -27.77 15.61 -18.19
C THR A 162 -28.52 15.31 -19.50
N ILE A 163 -27.97 14.48 -20.38
CA ILE A 163 -28.62 14.05 -21.63
C ILE A 163 -29.35 12.70 -21.46
N ASP A 164 -28.98 11.90 -20.45
CA ASP A 164 -29.63 10.63 -20.13
C ASP A 164 -30.51 10.78 -18.87
N ASN A 165 -31.83 10.72 -19.05
CA ASN A 165 -32.89 10.98 -18.06
C ASN A 165 -32.97 9.98 -16.86
N ASP A 166 -31.87 9.35 -16.44
CA ASP A 166 -31.90 8.40 -15.33
C ASP A 166 -31.71 9.12 -13.98
N THR A 167 -32.84 9.47 -13.37
CA THR A 167 -33.02 10.36 -12.21
C THR A 167 -32.56 9.77 -10.87
N SER A 168 -31.81 8.67 -10.85
CA SER A 168 -31.53 7.89 -9.64
C SER A 168 -30.14 8.07 -9.02
N LYS A 169 -29.18 8.73 -9.70
CA LYS A 169 -27.82 8.95 -9.15
C LYS A 169 -27.54 10.43 -8.93
N CYS A 170 -27.40 10.81 -7.65
CA CYS A 170 -27.03 12.16 -7.23
C CYS A 170 -25.67 12.58 -7.89
N PRO A 171 -25.62 13.68 -8.65
CA PRO A 171 -24.45 14.08 -9.46
C PRO A 171 -23.20 14.40 -8.63
N TYR A 172 -23.35 14.58 -7.31
CA TYR A 172 -22.26 14.94 -6.40
C TYR A 172 -21.51 13.73 -5.78
N LYS A 173 -21.94 12.48 -6.05
CA LYS A 173 -21.31 11.27 -5.45
C LYS A 173 -20.04 10.77 -6.16
N LEU A 174 -19.65 11.36 -7.29
CA LEU A 174 -18.50 10.92 -8.08
C LEU A 174 -17.21 11.63 -7.68
N LYS A 175 -16.89 11.77 -6.39
CA LYS A 175 -15.62 12.39 -6.01
C LYS A 175 -14.48 11.42 -6.35
N THR A 176 -13.82 11.63 -7.50
CA THR A 176 -12.72 10.79 -7.99
C THR A 176 -11.35 11.24 -7.47
N ILE A 177 -11.29 12.36 -6.73
CA ILE A 177 -10.05 12.91 -6.19
C ILE A 177 -9.55 12.05 -5.04
N ALA A 178 -8.37 11.45 -5.21
CA ALA A 178 -7.65 10.76 -4.14
C ALA A 178 -6.74 11.74 -3.37
N THR A 179 -6.90 11.80 -2.05
CA THR A 179 -6.06 12.60 -1.16
C THR A 179 -4.91 11.77 -0.57
N ILE A 180 -3.90 12.43 0.00
CA ILE A 180 -2.82 11.78 0.76
C ILE A 180 -3.39 10.91 1.89
N ARG A 181 -4.43 11.42 2.58
CA ARG A 181 -5.11 10.68 3.64
C ARG A 181 -5.80 9.42 3.12
N ASP A 182 -6.33 9.44 1.90
CA ASP A 182 -6.91 8.26 1.28
C ASP A 182 -5.82 7.23 0.98
N HIS A 183 -4.68 7.64 0.41
CA HIS A 183 -3.53 6.75 0.21
C HIS A 183 -2.97 6.18 1.52
N ALA A 184 -2.96 6.95 2.60
CA ALA A 184 -2.58 6.45 3.93
C ALA A 184 -3.55 5.37 4.46
N ASN A 185 -4.86 5.51 4.20
CA ASN A 185 -5.82 4.45 4.53
C ASN A 185 -5.59 3.21 3.66
N LEU A 186 -5.36 3.38 2.35
CA LEU A 186 -5.08 2.27 1.46
C LEU A 186 -3.81 1.51 1.87
N LEU A 187 -2.75 2.23 2.26
CA LEU A 187 -1.53 1.63 2.78
C LEU A 187 -1.77 0.89 4.10
N LEU A 188 -2.54 1.49 5.02
CA LEU A 188 -2.89 0.84 6.28
C LEU A 188 -3.66 -0.46 6.04
N ASP A 189 -4.69 -0.41 5.21
CA ASP A 189 -5.53 -1.56 4.90
C ASP A 189 -4.68 -2.64 4.20
N PHE A 190 -3.81 -2.27 3.25
CA PHE A 190 -2.87 -3.20 2.61
C PHE A 190 -1.95 -3.89 3.63
N VAL A 191 -1.27 -3.14 4.50
CA VAL A 191 -0.37 -3.74 5.50
C VAL A 191 -1.16 -4.65 6.43
N ASN A 192 -2.34 -4.22 6.88
CA ASN A 192 -3.18 -5.04 7.73
C ASN A 192 -3.59 -6.35 7.05
N SER A 193 -3.98 -6.29 5.77
CA SER A 193 -4.36 -7.47 4.99
C SER A 193 -3.22 -8.47 4.84
N VAL A 194 -2.02 -7.99 4.51
CA VAL A 194 -0.83 -8.86 4.41
C VAL A 194 -0.56 -9.55 5.74
N ILE A 195 -0.55 -8.80 6.84
CA ILE A 195 -0.25 -9.34 8.18
C ILE A 195 -1.33 -10.33 8.62
N CYS A 196 -2.62 -10.01 8.41
CA CYS A 196 -3.71 -10.90 8.75
C CYS A 196 -3.66 -12.20 7.94
N LEU A 197 -3.37 -12.12 6.63
CA LEU A 197 -3.21 -13.30 5.78
C LEU A 197 -1.99 -14.14 6.16
N MET A 198 -0.87 -13.51 6.51
CA MET A 198 0.39 -14.23 6.81
C MET A 198 0.34 -15.00 8.13
N PHE A 199 -0.54 -14.59 9.06
CA PHE A 199 -0.62 -15.17 10.40
C PHE A 199 -2.01 -15.76 10.73
N ASP A 200 -2.82 -16.01 9.71
CA ASP A 200 -4.17 -16.57 9.82
C ASP A 200 -5.06 -15.85 10.84
N ILE A 201 -4.93 -14.52 10.93
CA ILE A 201 -5.72 -13.69 11.84
C ILE A 201 -7.08 -13.43 11.17
N PRO A 202 -8.21 -13.77 11.81
CA PRO A 202 -9.52 -13.56 11.22
C PRO A 202 -9.77 -12.08 10.98
N TYR A 203 -9.90 -11.69 9.72
CA TYR A 203 -10.14 -10.31 9.32
C TYR A 203 -11.18 -10.25 8.20
N HIS A 204 -12.29 -9.55 8.47
CA HIS A 204 -13.33 -9.32 7.47
C HIS A 204 -12.95 -8.16 6.58
N GLU A 205 -12.29 -8.48 5.46
CA GLU A 205 -11.92 -7.48 4.46
C GLU A 205 -13.11 -7.07 3.61
N SER A 206 -13.32 -5.76 3.51
CA SER A 206 -14.24 -5.19 2.54
C SER A 206 -13.68 -5.33 1.12
N GLN A 207 -12.38 -5.11 0.92
CA GLN A 207 -11.71 -5.08 -0.38
C GLN A 207 -10.24 -5.51 -0.30
N TYR A 208 -9.84 -6.44 -1.17
CA TYR A 208 -8.44 -6.84 -1.34
C TYR A 208 -7.72 -5.85 -2.27
N MET A 209 -6.55 -5.38 -1.85
CA MET A 209 -5.69 -4.54 -2.68
C MET A 209 -4.63 -5.38 -3.40
N GLY A 210 -4.78 -5.55 -4.72
CA GLY A 210 -3.75 -6.17 -5.55
C GLY A 210 -2.63 -5.17 -5.88
N LEU A 211 -1.38 -5.51 -5.52
CA LEU A 211 -0.20 -4.69 -5.84
C LEU A 211 0.02 -4.57 -7.35
N SER A 212 -0.31 -5.62 -8.12
CA SER A 212 -0.20 -5.61 -9.58
C SER A 212 -1.11 -4.56 -10.21
N PHE A 213 -2.37 -4.47 -9.74
CA PHE A 213 -3.29 -3.42 -10.16
C PHE A 213 -2.80 -2.02 -9.72
N LEU A 214 -2.26 -1.90 -8.51
CA LEU A 214 -1.81 -0.62 -7.97
C LEU A 214 -0.60 -0.07 -8.75
N GLY A 215 0.42 -0.90 -9.00
CA GLY A 215 1.59 -0.53 -9.79
C GLY A 215 1.21 -0.17 -11.24
N CYS A 216 0.32 -0.95 -11.86
CA CYS A 216 -0.22 -0.64 -13.18
C CYS A 216 -0.98 0.69 -13.21
N SER A 217 -1.77 0.99 -12.18
CA SER A 217 -2.54 2.24 -12.10
C SER A 217 -1.62 3.46 -11.97
N HIS A 218 -0.56 3.37 -11.16
CA HIS A 218 0.44 4.44 -11.04
C HIS A 218 1.25 4.65 -12.31
N SER A 219 1.44 3.63 -13.15
CA SER A 219 2.13 3.80 -14.44
C SER A 219 1.43 4.80 -15.37
N LYS A 220 0.11 4.99 -15.25
CA LYS A 220 -0.65 5.98 -16.02
C LYS A 220 -0.32 7.41 -15.63
N LEU A 221 0.23 7.62 -14.43
CA LEU A 221 0.60 8.94 -13.93
C LEU A 221 1.99 9.39 -14.43
N ILE A 222 2.73 8.53 -15.15
CA ILE A 222 4.04 8.86 -15.69
C ILE A 222 3.96 10.08 -16.62
N SER A 223 2.90 10.20 -17.42
CA SER A 223 2.67 11.37 -18.28
C SER A 223 2.41 12.66 -17.51
N LEU A 224 2.08 12.55 -16.21
CA LEU A 224 1.89 13.68 -15.30
C LEU A 224 3.14 13.98 -14.46
N GLY A 225 4.26 13.30 -14.75
CA GLY A 225 5.53 13.48 -14.04
C GLY A 225 5.78 12.49 -12.90
N PHE A 226 4.97 11.44 -12.76
CA PHE A 226 5.26 10.37 -11.80
C PHE A 226 6.53 9.62 -12.19
N ASP A 227 7.50 9.55 -11.28
CA ASP A 227 8.68 8.71 -11.43
C ASP A 227 8.50 7.42 -10.62
N ARG A 228 8.74 6.28 -11.27
CA ARG A 228 8.64 4.94 -10.69
C ARG A 228 9.60 4.77 -9.52
N GLN A 229 10.75 5.47 -9.54
CA GLN A 229 11.73 5.43 -8.45
C GLN A 229 11.15 5.95 -7.13
N TRP A 230 10.05 6.72 -7.17
CA TRP A 230 9.35 7.16 -5.97
C TRP A 230 8.76 6.00 -5.16
N PHE A 231 8.57 4.81 -5.74
CA PHE A 231 8.22 3.62 -4.94
C PHE A 231 9.35 3.20 -4.01
N HIS A 232 10.62 3.28 -4.43
CA HIS A 232 11.74 2.98 -3.53
C HIS A 232 11.86 4.05 -2.44
N GLN A 233 11.65 5.33 -2.78
CA GLN A 233 11.57 6.41 -1.78
C GLN A 233 10.43 6.18 -0.77
N LEU A 234 9.26 5.72 -1.24
CA LEU A 234 8.16 5.32 -0.36
C LEU A 234 8.59 4.20 0.60
N GLY A 235 9.37 3.22 0.13
CA GLY A 235 9.88 2.11 0.94
C GLY A 235 10.86 2.58 2.01
N GLU A 236 11.76 3.48 1.67
CA GLU A 236 12.68 4.12 2.61
C GLU A 236 11.93 4.93 3.68
N CYS A 237 11.00 5.79 3.28
CA CYS A 237 10.16 6.57 4.19
C CYS A 237 9.31 5.67 5.09
N PHE A 238 8.74 4.60 4.55
CA PHE A 238 7.97 3.62 5.31
C PHE A 238 8.85 2.97 6.39
N ALA A 239 10.01 2.44 6.01
CA ALA A 239 10.93 1.81 6.96
C ALA A 239 11.37 2.79 8.06
N GLU A 240 11.73 4.03 7.71
CA GLU A 240 12.14 5.07 8.66
C GLU A 240 11.04 5.39 9.69
N VAL A 241 9.80 5.55 9.23
CA VAL A 241 8.66 5.81 10.13
C VAL A 241 8.37 4.60 11.02
N MET A 242 8.51 3.37 10.50
CA MET A 242 8.36 2.16 11.30
C MET A 242 9.46 2.04 12.36
N PHE A 243 10.72 2.35 12.04
CA PHE A 243 11.83 2.32 12.99
C PHE A 243 11.70 3.37 14.10
N SER A 244 11.00 4.47 13.80
CA SER A 244 10.67 5.50 14.79
C SER A 244 9.63 5.05 15.81
N GLN A 245 8.93 3.94 15.57
CA GLN A 245 7.97 3.39 16.52
C GLN A 245 8.70 2.64 17.64
N GLU A 246 8.40 3.00 18.89
CA GLU A 246 9.08 2.46 20.06
C GLU A 246 9.01 0.93 20.13
N CYS A 247 7.85 0.34 19.81
CA CYS A 247 7.67 -1.12 19.83
C CYS A 247 8.50 -1.83 18.75
N VAL A 248 8.81 -1.19 17.63
CA VAL A 248 9.68 -1.73 16.58
C VAL A 248 11.13 -1.60 17.01
N ARG A 249 11.52 -0.44 17.56
CA ARG A 249 12.89 -0.19 18.03
C ARG A 249 13.29 -1.08 19.21
N ALA A 250 12.33 -1.39 20.09
CA ALA A 250 12.57 -2.18 21.30
C ALA A 250 12.55 -3.70 21.05
N PHE A 251 12.12 -4.18 19.88
CA PHE A 251 11.97 -5.60 19.61
C PHE A 251 13.07 -6.14 18.68
N PRO A 252 13.82 -7.19 19.09
CA PRO A 252 14.85 -7.79 18.26
C PRO A 252 14.30 -8.26 16.90
N HIS A 253 15.10 -8.13 15.85
CA HIS A 253 14.74 -8.52 14.47
C HIS A 253 13.55 -7.75 13.84
N ALA A 254 12.85 -6.87 14.57
CA ALA A 254 11.72 -6.13 14.02
C ALA A 254 12.16 -5.14 12.94
N ALA A 255 13.26 -4.41 13.15
CA ALA A 255 13.77 -3.47 12.15
C ALA A 255 14.09 -4.16 10.81
N SER A 256 14.74 -5.33 10.84
CA SER A 256 15.04 -6.07 9.61
C SER A 256 13.77 -6.67 8.98
N ALA A 257 12.80 -7.13 9.77
CA ALA A 257 11.52 -7.61 9.28
C ALA A 257 10.71 -6.51 8.56
N TRP A 258 10.58 -5.33 9.18
CA TRP A 258 9.89 -4.17 8.60
C TRP A 258 10.63 -3.61 7.37
N SER A 259 11.97 -3.64 7.37
CA SER A 259 12.76 -3.29 6.18
C SER A 259 12.49 -4.22 5.01
N LEU A 260 12.50 -5.53 5.26
CA LEU A 260 12.25 -6.53 4.23
C LEU A 260 10.82 -6.47 3.69
N PHE A 261 9.84 -6.21 4.58
CA PHE A 261 8.47 -5.89 4.18
C PHE A 261 8.45 -4.70 3.22
N ALA A 262 9.06 -3.58 3.63
CA ALA A 262 9.09 -2.33 2.87
C ALA A 262 9.67 -2.50 1.46
N VAL A 263 10.84 -3.13 1.38
CA VAL A 263 11.51 -3.43 0.11
C VAL A 263 10.65 -4.34 -0.74
N THR A 264 10.07 -5.41 -0.17
CA THR A 264 9.34 -6.41 -0.96
C THR A 264 8.07 -5.83 -1.58
N PHE A 265 7.28 -5.02 -0.87
CA PHE A 265 6.06 -4.44 -1.44
C PHE A 265 6.37 -3.32 -2.45
N THR A 266 7.37 -2.49 -2.17
CA THR A 266 7.72 -1.38 -3.07
C THR A 266 8.43 -1.85 -4.33
N ASP A 267 9.25 -2.89 -4.24
CA ASP A 267 9.86 -3.54 -5.39
C ASP A 267 8.79 -4.18 -6.30
N LYS A 268 7.79 -4.85 -5.70
CA LYS A 268 6.65 -5.36 -6.46
C LYS A 268 5.91 -4.22 -7.18
N LEU A 269 5.60 -3.10 -6.51
CA LEU A 269 4.96 -1.95 -7.15
C LEU A 269 5.81 -1.37 -8.29
N TYR A 270 7.11 -1.22 -8.06
CA TYR A 270 8.06 -0.75 -9.06
C TYR A 270 8.07 -1.66 -10.30
N VAL A 271 8.17 -2.98 -10.11
CA VAL A 271 8.16 -3.96 -11.19
C VAL A 271 6.86 -3.85 -11.98
N GLU A 272 5.71 -3.83 -11.32
CA GLU A 272 4.38 -3.82 -11.94
C GLU A 272 4.11 -2.57 -12.80
N THR A 273 4.78 -1.45 -12.52
CA THR A 273 4.71 -0.27 -13.41
C THR A 273 5.33 -0.50 -14.80
N LYS A 274 6.21 -1.49 -14.96
CA LYS A 274 6.86 -1.81 -16.25
C LYS A 274 5.95 -2.64 -17.16
N TRP A 275 5.07 -3.47 -16.61
CA TRP A 275 4.38 -4.53 -17.35
C TRP A 275 3.47 -4.01 -18.47
N ARG A 276 2.97 -2.77 -18.38
CA ARG A 276 2.17 -2.15 -19.45
C ARG A 276 2.96 -1.65 -20.67
N LYS A 277 4.29 -1.50 -20.61
CA LYS A 277 5.05 -1.10 -21.82
C LYS A 277 5.02 -2.17 -22.92
N ASN A 278 4.73 -3.43 -22.58
CA ASN A 278 4.74 -4.54 -23.53
C ASN A 278 3.39 -4.83 -24.21
N GLU A 279 2.27 -4.25 -23.75
CA GLU A 279 0.96 -4.44 -24.40
C GLU A 279 0.67 -3.43 -25.51
N LEU A 280 1.39 -2.30 -25.57
CA LEU A 280 1.13 -1.25 -26.56
C LEU A 280 1.56 -1.61 -28.00
N HIS A 281 2.20 -2.77 -28.21
CA HIS A 281 2.60 -3.26 -29.53
C HIS A 281 1.82 -4.48 -30.04
N LYS A 282 0.77 -4.93 -29.35
CA LYS A 282 -0.16 -5.94 -29.87
C LYS A 282 -1.59 -5.39 -29.84
N ASN A 283 -1.87 -4.45 -30.74
CA ASN A 283 -2.98 -4.57 -31.70
C ASN A 283 -3.08 -3.27 -32.53
N VAL A 284 -2.93 -3.46 -33.83
CA VAL A 284 -3.18 -2.51 -34.91
C VAL A 284 -4.70 -2.36 -35.09
N THR A 285 -5.10 -1.17 -35.54
CA THR A 285 -6.32 -0.83 -36.32
C THR A 285 -7.55 -0.35 -35.55
N THR A 286 -7.57 0.94 -35.23
CA THR A 286 -8.75 1.77 -35.56
C THR A 286 -8.28 3.13 -36.07
N SER A 287 -8.67 3.39 -37.30
CA SER A 287 -8.55 4.64 -38.02
C SER A 287 -9.17 5.80 -37.26
N SER A 288 -8.39 6.83 -36.96
CA SER A 288 -8.89 8.21 -36.97
C SER A 288 -7.76 9.14 -37.41
N SER A 289 -7.71 9.34 -38.72
CA SER A 289 -6.95 10.38 -39.39
C SER A 289 -7.40 11.76 -38.88
N LEU A 290 -6.59 12.36 -38.02
CA LEU A 290 -6.61 13.80 -37.73
C LEU A 290 -5.89 14.53 -38.87
N SER A 291 -6.57 14.67 -39.99
CA SER A 291 -6.17 15.58 -41.07
C SER A 291 -7.43 16.13 -41.72
N ASN A 292 -7.92 17.26 -41.18
CA ASN A 292 -8.68 18.29 -41.89
C ASN A 292 -9.04 19.39 -40.88
N ILE A 293 -8.08 20.27 -40.60
CA ILE A 293 -8.40 21.61 -40.12
C ILE A 293 -8.28 22.51 -41.35
N HIS A 294 -9.44 22.96 -41.81
CA HIS A 294 -9.59 24.01 -42.81
C HIS A 294 -8.77 25.25 -42.41
N SER A 295 -7.75 25.57 -43.20
CA SER A 295 -7.13 26.90 -43.18
C SER A 295 -8.01 27.87 -43.96
N PRO A 296 -8.42 29.02 -43.40
CA PRO A 296 -9.02 30.08 -44.20
C PRO A 296 -7.90 30.82 -44.95
N THR A 297 -7.87 30.64 -46.26
CA THR A 297 -7.03 31.35 -47.22
C THR A 297 -7.33 32.85 -47.18
N LEU A 298 -6.43 33.65 -46.61
CA LEU A 298 -6.47 35.10 -46.74
C LEU A 298 -5.71 35.50 -48.02
N LYS A 299 -6.45 36.03 -48.99
CA LYS A 299 -5.92 36.59 -50.23
C LYS A 299 -5.12 37.84 -49.91
N ILE A 300 -3.85 37.84 -50.30
CA ILE A 300 -3.01 39.03 -50.38
C ILE A 300 -3.50 39.85 -51.57
N SER A 301 -3.98 41.07 -51.30
CA SER A 301 -4.13 42.11 -52.31
C SER A 301 -3.45 43.37 -51.81
N ASP A 302 -2.45 43.82 -52.59
CA ASP A 302 -1.71 45.04 -52.41
C ASP A 302 -2.62 46.28 -52.34
N SER A 303 -2.40 47.13 -51.34
CA SER A 303 -2.69 48.56 -51.46
C SER A 303 -1.88 49.38 -50.45
N LYS A 304 -1.14 50.33 -51.02
CA LYS A 304 -0.34 51.38 -50.40
C LYS A 304 -1.15 52.25 -49.41
N ASN A 305 -0.53 52.62 -48.29
CA ASN A 305 -0.19 53.99 -47.88
C ASN A 305 -0.28 54.21 -46.36
N ASN A 306 0.83 54.75 -45.83
CA ASN A 306 0.98 55.72 -44.74
C ASN A 306 0.34 55.42 -43.37
N VAL A 307 1.17 55.40 -42.32
CA VAL A 307 1.26 56.52 -41.35
C VAL A 307 2.21 56.16 -40.18
N LYS A 308 3.21 57.03 -40.01
CA LYS A 308 3.91 57.50 -38.79
C LYS A 308 4.61 56.53 -37.83
N LYS A 309 5.95 56.62 -37.90
CA LYS A 309 6.92 56.84 -36.80
C LYS A 309 6.30 57.13 -35.43
N TYR A 310 6.68 56.34 -34.43
CA TYR A 310 7.20 56.86 -33.17
C TYR A 310 8.30 55.92 -32.66
N SER A 311 9.46 56.54 -32.43
CA SER A 311 10.68 56.00 -31.83
C SER A 311 10.92 56.79 -30.56
N GLU A 312 11.15 56.13 -29.43
CA GLU A 312 11.86 56.65 -28.25
C GLU A 312 12.05 55.45 -27.30
N GLN A 313 13.26 54.89 -27.23
CA GLN A 313 14.45 55.30 -26.46
C GLN A 313 14.54 54.61 -25.09
N PHE A 314 15.64 53.88 -24.97
CA PHE A 314 16.22 53.24 -23.80
C PHE A 314 16.44 54.19 -22.62
N ILE A 315 16.19 53.70 -21.40
CA ILE A 315 17.07 53.99 -20.24
C ILE A 315 17.25 52.70 -19.42
N PHE A 316 18.48 52.21 -19.40
CA PHE A 316 19.02 51.28 -18.40
C PHE A 316 19.23 52.04 -17.08
N LYS A 317 18.87 51.44 -15.94
CA LYS A 317 19.46 51.80 -14.64
C LYS A 317 19.97 50.53 -13.96
N VAL A 318 21.29 50.40 -14.03
CA VAL A 318 22.15 49.56 -13.19
C VAL A 318 22.21 50.24 -11.81
N ASN A 319 21.98 49.49 -10.74
CA ASN A 319 22.47 49.83 -9.41
C ASN A 319 23.20 48.60 -8.86
N ASP A 320 24.53 48.63 -8.97
CA ASP A 320 25.45 47.94 -8.07
C ASP A 320 25.72 48.88 -6.89
N GLU A 321 25.57 48.39 -5.67
CA GLU A 321 26.32 48.89 -4.51
C GLU A 321 26.70 47.68 -3.62
N THR A 322 27.97 47.32 -3.73
CA THR A 322 28.76 46.49 -2.81
C THR A 322 29.31 47.35 -1.68
N GLN A 323 29.22 46.85 -0.43
CA GLN A 323 30.27 46.87 0.62
C GLN A 323 29.71 46.09 1.85
N GLU A 324 30.30 44.96 2.30
CA GLU A 324 31.48 44.83 3.20
C GLU A 324 31.31 45.65 4.51
N LEU A 325 31.44 45.16 5.74
CA LEU A 325 32.38 44.23 6.39
C LEU A 325 31.95 43.98 7.86
N ASN A 326 32.43 42.86 8.44
CA ASN A 326 32.71 42.55 9.87
C ASN A 326 31.52 42.56 10.86
N GLU A 327 31.25 41.51 11.64
CA GLU A 327 32.12 40.78 12.61
C GLU A 327 31.58 39.35 12.84
#